data_AF-A0A938FAM1-F1
#
_entry.id   AF-A0A938FAM1-F1
#
_cell.length_a   1.000
_cell.length_b   1.000
_cell.length_c   1.000
_cell.angle_alpha   90.00
_cell.angle_beta   90.00
_cell.angle_gamma   90.00
#
_symmetry.space_group_name_H-M   'P 1'
#
loop_
_entity.id
_entity.type
_entity.pdbx_description
1 polymer ?
#
loop_
_entity_poly.entity_id
_entity_poly.type
_entity_poly.pdbx_seq_one_letter_code
_entity_poly.pdbx_strand_id
1 'polypeptide(L)'
;MSQVYIPGTCNLGKSEVRRRQFVALLGLVLSGFSAVSLWNTALATRATLILPLFVFSVGYVQSRKKFCMAYGFAGTFNLGKLGELARVSDPADRRADRKMALRILLEAAVLALALTALYLLLTSLF
;
A
#
# COMPACT_ATOMS: atom_id res chain seq x y z
N MET A 1 -7.94 -2.71 -23.23
CA MET A 1 -7.72 -1.32 -22.74
C MET A 1 -6.33 -1.19 -22.15
N SER A 2 -5.44 -0.52 -22.88
CA SER A 2 -4.28 0.19 -22.32
C SER A 2 -4.79 1.24 -21.33
N GLN A 3 -4.15 1.37 -20.18
CA GLN A 3 -4.50 2.42 -19.21
C GLN A 3 -3.85 3.72 -19.68
N VAL A 4 -4.55 4.85 -19.54
CA VAL A 4 -4.00 6.20 -19.76
C VAL A 4 -3.68 6.80 -18.38
N TYR A 5 -2.66 7.64 -18.32
CA TYR A 5 -2.31 8.39 -17.12
C TYR A 5 -3.42 9.39 -16.82
N ILE A 6 -3.88 9.44 -15.56
CA ILE A 6 -4.87 10.39 -15.09
C ILE A 6 -4.35 11.00 -13.79
N PRO A 7 -4.06 12.32 -13.76
CA PRO A 7 -3.54 12.99 -12.58
C PRO A 7 -4.37 12.71 -11.32
N GLY A 8 -3.69 12.36 -10.24
CA GLY A 8 -4.28 12.04 -8.94
C GLY A 8 -5.21 10.82 -8.92
N THR A 9 -5.29 10.05 -10.02
CA THR A 9 -6.28 8.98 -10.18
C THR A 9 -5.65 7.67 -10.65
N CYS A 10 -4.80 7.68 -11.68
CA CYS A 10 -4.18 6.48 -12.23
C CYS A 10 -2.77 6.77 -12.74
N ASN A 11 -1.76 6.11 -12.17
CA ASN A 11 -0.37 6.18 -12.64
C ASN A 11 0.28 4.79 -12.83
N LEU A 12 -0.53 3.71 -12.79
CA LEU A 12 -0.09 2.33 -12.96
C LEU A 12 -0.77 1.61 -14.13
N GLY A 13 0.06 0.93 -14.92
CA GLY A 13 -0.34 -0.07 -15.89
C GLY A 13 -0.73 -1.39 -15.22
N LYS A 14 -1.31 -2.30 -16.01
CA LYS A 14 -1.83 -3.59 -15.50
C LYS A 14 -0.76 -4.46 -14.84
N SER A 15 0.45 -4.49 -15.41
CA SER A 15 1.61 -5.25 -14.89
C SER A 15 2.02 -4.75 -13.49
N GLU A 16 2.12 -3.43 -13.32
CA GLU A 16 2.43 -2.80 -12.04
C GLU A 16 1.31 -3.01 -11.01
N VAL A 17 0.04 -2.95 -11.41
CA VAL A 17 -1.09 -3.26 -10.50
C VAL A 17 -0.97 -4.69 -9.97
N ARG A 18 -0.69 -5.68 -10.83
CA ARG A 18 -0.47 -7.08 -10.40
C ARG A 18 0.70 -7.20 -9.43
N ARG A 19 1.75 -6.41 -9.60
CA ARG A 19 2.86 -6.36 -8.62
C ARG A 19 2.39 -5.85 -7.27
N ARG A 20 1.55 -4.81 -7.21
CA ARG A 20 0.98 -4.33 -5.92
C ARG A 20 0.04 -5.35 -5.28
N GLN A 21 -0.72 -6.10 -6.09
CA GLN A 21 -1.51 -7.24 -5.60
C GLN A 21 -0.63 -8.34 -5.02
N PHE A 22 0.49 -8.65 -5.66
CA PHE A 22 1.46 -9.61 -5.15
C PHE A 22 2.12 -9.15 -3.84
N VAL A 23 2.50 -7.87 -3.73
CA VAL A 23 2.99 -7.29 -2.47
C VAL A 23 1.92 -7.38 -1.38
N ALA A 24 0.66 -7.10 -1.70
CA ALA A 24 -0.44 -7.26 -0.76
C ALA A 24 -0.55 -8.71 -0.28
N LEU A 25 -0.52 -9.69 -1.19
CA LEU A 25 -0.58 -11.10 -0.84
C LEU A 25 0.58 -11.53 0.07
N LEU A 26 1.82 -11.12 -0.25
CA LEU A 26 2.97 -11.41 0.61
C LEU A 26 2.81 -10.80 1.99
N GLY A 27 2.39 -9.54 2.09
CA GLY A 27 2.12 -8.87 3.36
C GLY A 27 1.04 -9.59 4.18
N LEU A 28 -0.03 -10.07 3.52
CA LEU A 28 -1.10 -10.82 4.16
C LEU A 28 -0.61 -12.15 4.74
N VAL A 29 0.14 -12.91 3.94
CA VAL A 29 0.72 -14.20 4.36
C VAL A 29 1.68 -14.00 5.54
N LEU A 30 2.59 -13.02 5.45
CA LEU A 30 3.51 -12.69 6.54
C LEU A 30 2.78 -12.23 7.81
N SER A 31 1.69 -11.46 7.65
CA SER A 31 0.85 -11.03 8.77
C SER A 31 0.19 -12.24 9.45
N GLY A 32 -0.34 -13.19 8.68
CA GLY A 32 -0.95 -14.42 9.22
C GLY A 32 0.03 -15.25 10.04
N PHE A 33 1.22 -15.52 9.49
CA PHE A 33 2.27 -16.24 10.23
C PHE A 33 2.72 -15.49 11.48
N SER A 34 2.94 -14.16 11.37
CA SER A 34 3.34 -13.34 12.52
C SER A 34 2.25 -13.31 13.60
N ALA A 35 0.98 -13.20 13.23
CA ALA A 35 -0.14 -13.15 14.18
C ALA A 35 -0.23 -14.42 15.03
N VAL A 36 0.00 -15.60 14.43
CA VAL A 36 0.05 -16.88 15.15
C VAL A 36 1.28 -16.94 16.06
N SER A 37 2.46 -16.64 15.54
CA SER A 37 3.71 -16.70 16.31
C SER A 37 3.76 -15.73 17.49
N LEU A 38 3.09 -14.58 17.38
CA LEU A 38 3.10 -13.54 18.40
C LEU A 38 1.99 -13.68 19.45
N TRP A 39 1.05 -14.63 19.30
CA TRP A 39 -0.22 -14.69 20.05
C TRP A 39 -0.06 -14.56 21.58
N ASN A 40 0.90 -15.29 22.17
CA ASN A 40 1.13 -15.33 23.61
C ASN A 40 2.36 -14.51 24.07
N THR A 41 2.74 -13.49 23.31
CA THR A 41 3.91 -12.65 23.62
C THR A 41 3.51 -11.35 24.33
N ALA A 42 4.50 -10.63 24.87
CA ALA A 42 4.29 -9.32 25.49
C ALA A 42 3.58 -8.34 24.53
N LEU A 43 2.77 -7.42 25.07
CA LEU A 43 1.98 -6.46 24.29
C LEU A 43 2.83 -5.67 23.28
N ALA A 44 3.99 -5.20 23.72
CA ALA A 44 4.92 -4.46 22.86
C ALA A 44 5.41 -5.31 21.67
N THR A 45 5.63 -6.61 21.88
CA THR A 45 6.05 -7.54 20.82
C THR A 45 4.89 -7.80 19.84
N ARG A 46 3.67 -8.01 20.34
CA ARG A 46 2.46 -8.15 19.50
C ARG A 46 2.20 -6.93 18.62
N ALA A 47 2.49 -5.73 19.11
CA ALA A 47 2.30 -4.49 18.36
C ALA A 47 3.16 -4.41 17.09
N THR A 48 4.26 -5.18 17.00
CA THR A 48 5.11 -5.25 15.80
C THR A 48 4.40 -5.85 14.57
N LEU A 49 3.25 -6.51 14.76
CA LEU A 49 2.38 -6.99 13.67
C LEU A 49 1.96 -5.86 12.71
N ILE A 50 2.00 -4.60 13.16
CA ILE A 50 1.77 -3.44 12.29
C ILE A 50 2.68 -3.41 11.07
N LEU A 51 3.91 -3.93 11.15
CA LEU A 51 4.87 -3.89 10.05
C LEU A 51 4.42 -4.71 8.82
N PRO A 52 4.17 -6.03 8.94
CA PRO A 52 3.65 -6.80 7.80
C PRO A 52 2.23 -6.36 7.39
N LEU A 53 1.41 -5.89 8.33
CA LEU A 53 0.07 -5.34 8.02
C LEU A 53 0.15 -4.04 7.22
N PHE A 54 1.17 -3.22 7.44
CA PHE A 54 1.40 -2.01 6.65
C PHE A 54 1.85 -2.36 5.24
N VAL A 55 2.73 -3.36 5.05
CA VAL A 55 3.10 -3.87 3.72
C VAL A 55 1.87 -4.38 2.96
N PHE A 56 1.02 -5.17 3.61
CA PHE A 56 -0.28 -5.59 3.06
C PHE A 56 -1.13 -4.39 2.64
N SER A 57 -1.33 -3.45 3.56
CA SER A 57 -2.22 -2.29 3.37
C SER A 57 -1.77 -1.40 2.22
N VAL A 58 -0.46 -1.13 2.12
CA VAL A 58 0.12 -0.35 1.02
C VAL A 58 -0.13 -1.03 -0.33
N GLY A 59 0.16 -2.34 -0.44
CA GLY A 59 -0.09 -3.10 -1.67
C GLY A 59 -1.57 -3.12 -2.04
N TYR A 60 -2.43 -3.36 -1.06
CA TYR A 60 -3.88 -3.43 -1.22
C TYR A 60 -4.44 -2.10 -1.73
N VAL A 61 -4.20 -1.00 -1.01
CA VAL A 61 -4.73 0.34 -1.35
C VAL A 61 -4.22 0.81 -2.71
N GLN A 62 -2.91 0.70 -2.98
CA GLN A 62 -2.33 1.09 -4.27
C GLN A 62 -2.90 0.28 -5.43
N SER A 63 -3.11 -1.03 -5.26
CA SER A 63 -3.67 -1.89 -6.31
C SER A 63 -5.13 -1.55 -6.64
N ARG A 64 -5.95 -1.26 -5.61
CA ARG A 64 -7.35 -0.89 -5.77
C ARG A 64 -7.52 0.45 -6.48
N LYS A 65 -6.69 1.43 -6.12
CA LYS A 65 -6.69 2.76 -6.75
C LYS A 65 -5.94 2.80 -8.07
N LYS A 66 -5.15 1.77 -8.41
CA LYS A 66 -4.27 1.74 -9.59
C LYS A 66 -3.29 2.92 -9.58
N PHE A 67 -2.84 3.28 -8.40
CA PHE A 67 -2.00 4.43 -8.17
C PHE A 67 -0.89 4.09 -7.18
N CYS A 68 0.35 4.32 -7.59
CA CYS A 68 1.53 4.17 -6.76
C CYS A 68 1.90 5.49 -6.11
N MET A 69 1.93 5.50 -4.78
CA MET A 69 2.31 6.70 -4.01
C MET A 69 3.76 7.12 -4.26
N ALA A 70 4.69 6.16 -4.44
CA ALA A 70 6.09 6.46 -4.70
C ALA A 70 6.27 7.18 -6.04
N TYR A 71 5.56 6.73 -7.08
CA TYR A 71 5.54 7.41 -8.37
C TYR A 71 4.89 8.79 -8.26
N GLY A 72 3.80 8.91 -7.49
CA GLY A 72 3.15 10.21 -7.25
C GLY A 72 4.05 11.21 -6.53
N PHE A 73 4.89 10.78 -5.58
CA PHE A 73 5.89 11.63 -4.95
C PHE A 73 7.06 11.97 -5.89
N ALA A 74 7.52 11.01 -6.68
CA ALA A 74 8.61 11.19 -7.64
C ALA A 74 8.19 12.01 -8.88
N GLY A 75 6.89 12.23 -9.11
CA GLY A 75 6.39 12.86 -10.32
C GLY A 75 6.56 11.98 -11.56
N THR A 76 6.33 10.68 -11.41
CA THR A 76 6.45 9.68 -12.47
C THR A 76 5.19 8.84 -12.59
N PHE A 77 5.11 8.05 -13.67
CA PHE A 77 4.09 7.03 -13.88
C PHE A 77 4.66 5.88 -14.71
N ASN A 78 4.00 4.72 -14.69
CA ASN A 78 4.34 3.62 -15.59
C ASN A 78 3.05 2.95 -16.07
N LEU A 79 2.81 2.99 -17.38
CA LEU A 79 1.66 2.35 -18.05
C LEU A 79 2.06 1.20 -18.99
N GLY A 80 3.37 1.08 -19.25
CA GLY A 80 3.96 0.14 -20.20
C GLY A 80 4.47 -1.13 -19.51
N LYS A 81 5.65 -1.58 -19.91
CA LYS A 81 6.32 -2.70 -19.25
C LYS A 81 6.85 -2.25 -17.88
N LEU A 82 7.04 -3.22 -16.99
CA LEU A 82 7.67 -2.97 -15.68
C LEU A 82 9.00 -2.24 -15.87
N GLY A 83 9.18 -1.13 -15.14
CA GLY A 83 10.38 -0.29 -15.21
C GLY A 83 10.37 0.81 -16.29
N GLU A 84 9.45 0.79 -17.26
CA GLU A 84 9.28 1.88 -18.25
C GLU A 84 8.59 3.11 -17.62
N LEU A 85 9.35 3.83 -16.79
CA LEU A 85 8.89 5.05 -16.14
C LEU A 85 8.87 6.23 -17.11
N ALA A 86 7.79 6.99 -17.08
CA ALA A 86 7.65 8.30 -17.71
C ALA A 86 7.53 9.39 -16.65
N ARG A 87 7.87 10.63 -17.01
CA ARG A 87 7.78 11.80 -16.11
C ARG A 87 6.48 12.57 -16.34
N VAL A 88 5.96 13.12 -15.26
CA VAL A 88 4.82 14.05 -15.26
C VAL A 88 5.33 15.47 -15.52
N SER A 89 5.03 16.00 -16.70
CA SER A 89 5.54 17.31 -17.16
C SER A 89 4.87 18.50 -16.46
N ASP A 90 3.55 18.44 -16.27
CA ASP A 90 2.78 19.55 -15.70
C ASP A 90 2.96 19.63 -14.15
N PRO A 91 3.38 20.80 -13.61
CA PRO A 91 3.40 21.02 -12.17
C PRO A 91 2.05 20.82 -11.44
N ALA A 92 0.92 21.12 -12.10
CA ALA A 92 -0.43 20.91 -11.57
C ALA A 92 -0.72 19.42 -11.37
N ASP A 93 -0.37 18.59 -12.35
CA ASP A 93 -0.50 17.14 -12.28
C ASP A 93 0.38 16.55 -11.17
N ARG A 94 1.63 17.02 -11.04
CA ARG A 94 2.50 16.61 -9.94
C ARG A 94 1.91 16.98 -8.57
N ARG A 95 1.21 18.11 -8.45
CA ARG A 95 0.52 18.49 -7.20
C ARG A 95 -0.66 17.56 -6.91
N ALA A 96 -1.46 17.22 -7.92
CA ALA A 96 -2.56 16.27 -7.79
C ALA A 96 -2.06 14.89 -7.37
N ASP A 97 -0.99 14.41 -8.00
CA ASP A 97 -0.35 13.13 -7.70
C ASP A 97 0.22 13.06 -6.29
N ARG A 98 0.89 14.11 -5.81
CA ARG A 98 1.37 14.18 -4.42
C ARG A 98 0.22 14.15 -3.41
N LYS A 99 -0.89 14.84 -3.70
CA LYS A 99 -2.09 14.81 -2.85
C LYS A 99 -2.69 13.41 -2.78
N MET A 100 -2.77 12.71 -3.90
CA MET A 100 -3.23 11.32 -3.95
C MET A 100 -2.25 10.38 -3.22
N ALA A 101 -0.94 10.57 -3.40
CA ALA A 101 0.08 9.78 -2.72
C ALA A 101 -0.01 9.91 -1.19
N LEU A 102 -0.21 11.12 -0.66
CA LEU A 102 -0.46 11.36 0.77
C LEU A 102 -1.74 10.68 1.27
N ARG A 103 -2.83 10.76 0.50
CA ARG A 103 -4.09 10.07 0.83
C ARG A 103 -3.90 8.56 0.91
N ILE A 104 -3.19 7.97 -0.05
CA ILE A 104 -2.90 6.53 -0.06
C ILE A 104 -2.05 6.14 1.14
N LEU A 105 -1.03 6.93 1.48
CA LEU A 105 -0.20 6.67 2.65
C LEU A 105 -1.03 6.68 3.93
N LEU A 106 -1.91 7.68 4.09
CA LEU A 106 -2.81 7.80 5.23
C LEU A 106 -3.81 6.63 5.29
N GLU A 107 -4.47 6.30 4.18
CA GLU A 107 -5.41 5.17 4.12
C GLU A 107 -4.73 3.84 4.46
N ALA A 108 -3.52 3.61 3.96
CA ALA A 108 -2.75 2.41 4.29
C ALA A 108 -2.32 2.37 5.76
N ALA A 109 -1.92 3.51 6.34
CA ALA A 109 -1.55 3.60 7.74
C ALA A 109 -2.76 3.36 8.65
N VAL A 110 -3.91 3.96 8.34
CA VAL A 110 -5.17 3.78 9.08
C VAL A 110 -5.62 2.31 9.03
N LEU A 111 -5.57 1.68 7.86
CA LEU A 111 -5.93 0.27 7.71
C LEU A 111 -5.00 -0.64 8.53
N ALA A 112 -3.69 -0.42 8.47
CA ALA A 112 -2.73 -1.19 9.25
C ALA A 112 -2.95 -1.03 10.75
N LEU A 113 -3.12 0.21 11.23
CA LEU A 113 -3.41 0.52 12.63
C LEU A 113 -4.70 -0.14 13.10
N ALA A 114 -5.78 -0.07 12.31
CA ALA A 114 -7.06 -0.69 12.65
C ALA A 114 -6.95 -2.21 12.78
N LEU A 115 -6.25 -2.87 11.84
CA LEU A 115 -6.04 -4.31 11.89
C LEU A 115 -5.13 -4.73 13.06
N THR A 116 -4.08 -3.96 13.35
CA THR A 116 -3.24 -4.20 14.54
C THR A 116 -4.05 -4.01 15.82
N ALA A 117 -4.83 -2.93 15.94
CA ALA A 117 -5.67 -2.70 17.11
C ALA A 117 -6.68 -3.84 17.32
N LEU A 118 -7.33 -4.31 16.24
CA LEU A 118 -8.21 -5.47 16.30
C LEU A 118 -7.49 -6.72 16.82
N TYR A 119 -6.30 -7.02 16.31
CA TYR A 119 -5.49 -8.15 16.79
C TYR A 119 -5.11 -8.01 18.26
N LEU A 120 -4.66 -6.83 18.70
CA LEU A 120 -4.29 -6.58 20.10
C LEU A 120 -5.50 -6.72 21.04
N LEU A 121 -6.67 -6.21 20.64
CA LEU A 121 -7.90 -6.36 21.39
C LEU A 121 -8.28 -7.85 21.52
N LEU A 122 -8.31 -8.59 20.41
CA LEU A 122 -8.65 -10.01 20.40
C LEU A 122 -7.69 -10.83 21.28
N THR A 123 -6.40 -10.58 21.19
CA THR A 123 -5.38 -11.33 21.94
C THR A 123 -5.21 -10.87 23.39
N SER A 124 -5.88 -9.78 23.81
CA SER A 124 -5.87 -9.35 25.22
C SER A 124 -7.07 -9.89 26.01
N LEU A 125 -8.01 -10.55 25.33
CA LEU A 125 -9.18 -11.20 25.93
C LEU A 125 -8.94 -12.66 26.35
N PHE A 126 -7.78 -13.21 26.01
CA PHE A 126 -7.35 -14.58 26.30
C PHE A 126 -5.97 -14.54 26.96
#